data_AF-A0A0D3FCU5-F1
#
_entry.id   AF-A0A0D3FCU5-F1
#
_cell.length_a   1.000
_cell.length_b   1.000
_cell.length_c   1.000
_cell.angle_alpha   90.00
_cell.angle_beta   90.00
_cell.angle_gamma   90.00
#
_symmetry.space_group_name_H-M   'P 1'
#
loop_
_entity.id
_entity.type
_entity.pdbx_description
1 polymer ?
#
loop_
_entity_poly.entity_id
_entity_poly.type
_entity_poly.pdbx_seq_one_letter_code
_entity_poly.pdbx_strand_id
1 'polypeptide(L)'
;MVDWASDSDNDKFEWDTDGEAETSSAPALRNIDAPGPSTRLPQDANGKANGSGALVAEFMGMGFPKEMILKAIKEIGDTDTEQLLELLLTYQAIGGDASVGNCSASACAPQTLEVDEEEDDTNWDEYDTAGNCDRTPHSDGSGDEDFFQEMSEKDEKMKSLVNMGFPEDEAKMAIDRCGLDAPVAVLVDSIYASQEAGNGYSANLSDYEDTEFSSFGGRKKTRFVDGSKKRKRYGSGPSGNQVPFDGSHEEPMPLPNPMVGFSLPNERLRSVHRNLPDQALGPPFFYYENVALAPKGVWTTISRFLYDIQPEFVDSKYFCAAARKRGYIHNLPIENRSPVLPMPPKTISEAFPNTKRWWPSWDPRRQFNCLQTCMASAKLTERIRCALGRFSDVPTPQVQKYVLDECRKWNLVWVGKNKVAPLEPDEMEFLLGYPRNHTRGVSRTERYRALGNSFQVDTVAYHLSVLRDLFPNGMNVLSLFSGIGGAEVALHRLGIRMKTVISVEKSEVNRTILKSWWDQTQTGTLIEIADVRHLTTERIETFIRRFGGFDLVIGGSPCNNLAGSNRHHRDGLEGEHSALFYDYIRILEHVKATMSAV
;
A
#
# COMPACT_ATOMS: atom_id res chain seq x y z
N MET A 1 -1.46 -67.30 14.59
CA MET A 1 -2.63 -66.86 13.80
C MET A 1 -2.03 -66.22 12.57
N VAL A 2 -2.32 -66.77 11.39
CA VAL A 2 -1.28 -67.02 10.36
C VAL A 2 -0.92 -65.79 9.52
N ASP A 3 0.37 -65.72 9.24
CA ASP A 3 1.15 -64.71 8.53
C ASP A 3 0.62 -64.32 7.14
N TRP A 4 0.97 -63.11 6.73
CA TRP A 4 1.07 -62.71 5.32
C TRP A 4 2.56 -62.53 5.00
N ALA A 5 3.04 -63.23 3.99
CA ALA A 5 4.45 -63.25 3.60
C ALA A 5 4.81 -62.11 2.64
N SER A 6 6.03 -61.60 2.77
CA SER A 6 6.72 -60.83 1.75
C SER A 6 7.19 -61.75 0.62
N ASP A 7 7.37 -61.21 -0.59
CA ASP A 7 8.58 -61.49 -1.37
C ASP A 7 8.85 -60.33 -2.35
N SER A 8 10.10 -60.22 -2.80
CA SER A 8 10.63 -59.11 -3.59
C SER A 8 11.20 -59.57 -4.93
N ASP A 9 11.82 -58.60 -5.61
CA ASP A 9 12.71 -58.76 -6.76
C ASP A 9 12.00 -59.03 -8.10
N ASN A 10 12.50 -58.61 -9.26
CA ASN A 10 13.49 -57.62 -9.73
C ASN A 10 13.75 -58.10 -11.16
N ASP A 11 13.45 -57.32 -12.20
CA ASP A 11 13.86 -57.71 -13.55
C ASP A 11 14.29 -56.52 -14.40
N LYS A 12 15.38 -56.74 -15.13
CA LYS A 12 16.25 -55.75 -15.75
C LYS A 12 16.20 -55.97 -17.26
N PHE A 13 16.05 -54.90 -18.06
CA PHE A 13 16.22 -55.00 -19.50
C PHE A 13 17.09 -53.85 -20.05
N GLU A 14 18.34 -54.21 -20.36
CA GLU A 14 19.26 -53.44 -21.20
C GLU A 14 19.06 -53.88 -22.67
N TRP A 15 19.26 -52.97 -23.62
CA TRP A 15 19.66 -53.31 -25.00
C TRP A 15 20.79 -52.38 -25.45
N ASP A 16 21.99 -52.87 -25.17
CA ASP A 16 23.25 -52.75 -25.91
C ASP A 16 23.10 -53.16 -27.41
N THR A 17 23.92 -52.81 -28.42
CA THR A 17 25.00 -51.81 -28.66
C THR A 17 25.18 -51.70 -30.21
N ASP A 18 26.23 -51.00 -30.69
CA ASP A 18 26.92 -51.11 -31.99
C ASP A 18 26.27 -50.49 -33.25
N GLY A 19 27.02 -49.85 -34.16
CA GLY A 19 28.45 -49.48 -34.16
C GLY A 19 28.99 -49.12 -35.57
N GLU A 20 30.12 -48.40 -35.64
CA GLU A 20 31.03 -48.25 -36.82
C GLU A 20 30.45 -47.60 -38.12
N ALA A 21 31.21 -47.10 -39.11
CA ALA A 21 32.47 -46.36 -39.16
C ALA A 21 32.66 -45.70 -40.56
N GLU A 22 33.33 -44.54 -40.60
CA GLU A 22 34.10 -43.87 -41.68
C GLU A 22 33.72 -43.80 -43.20
N THR A 23 34.25 -42.72 -43.81
CA THR A 23 34.75 -42.51 -45.20
C THR A 23 33.90 -41.81 -46.28
N SER A 24 34.43 -40.66 -46.73
CA SER A 24 34.41 -40.08 -48.10
C SER A 24 33.05 -39.90 -48.84
N SER A 25 32.74 -38.75 -49.44
CA SER A 25 33.54 -38.14 -50.52
C SER A 25 33.07 -36.71 -50.84
N ALA A 26 33.98 -35.85 -51.31
CA ALA A 26 33.61 -34.62 -52.03
C ALA A 26 33.20 -34.93 -53.49
N PRO A 27 32.58 -33.97 -54.18
CA PRO A 27 33.32 -33.38 -55.31
C PRO A 27 33.36 -31.85 -55.29
N ALA A 28 34.43 -31.31 -55.89
CA ALA A 28 34.73 -29.88 -55.94
C ALA A 28 33.97 -29.13 -57.05
N LEU A 29 34.12 -27.79 -57.10
CA LEU A 29 34.66 -27.10 -58.28
C LEU A 29 35.04 -25.62 -58.01
N ARG A 30 36.35 -25.33 -58.12
CA ARG A 30 37.03 -24.10 -58.58
C ARG A 30 37.14 -22.83 -57.70
N ASN A 31 38.40 -22.48 -57.46
CA ASN A 31 38.93 -21.16 -57.07
C ASN A 31 38.72 -20.09 -58.17
N ILE A 32 38.88 -18.80 -57.81
CA ILE A 32 39.90 -17.88 -58.38
C ILE A 32 39.94 -16.52 -57.66
N ASP A 33 41.16 -16.13 -57.27
CA ASP A 33 41.80 -14.81 -57.08
C ASP A 33 41.12 -13.62 -56.36
N ALA A 34 41.91 -13.03 -55.44
CA ALA A 34 41.82 -11.62 -55.02
C ALA A 34 42.60 -10.72 -56.02
N PRO A 35 42.31 -9.40 -56.12
CA PRO A 35 42.99 -8.47 -55.20
C PRO A 35 42.16 -7.24 -54.80
N GLY A 36 42.50 -6.62 -53.67
CA GLY A 36 42.09 -5.24 -53.39
C GLY A 36 43.00 -4.22 -54.09
N PRO A 37 42.52 -2.98 -54.30
CA PRO A 37 43.38 -1.84 -54.04
C PRO A 37 42.70 -0.73 -53.24
N SER A 38 43.45 -0.16 -52.30
CA SER A 38 43.16 1.12 -51.65
C SER A 38 43.15 2.26 -52.68
N THR A 39 42.20 3.19 -52.58
CA THR A 39 42.37 4.55 -53.14
C THR A 39 41.89 5.59 -52.14
N ARG A 40 42.61 6.72 -52.09
CA ARG A 40 42.63 7.71 -51.00
C ARG A 40 41.45 8.67 -50.98
N LEU A 41 41.22 9.22 -49.78
CA LEU A 41 40.55 10.50 -49.53
C LEU A 41 41.06 11.64 -50.43
N PRO A 42 40.19 12.61 -50.72
CA PRO A 42 40.53 14.03 -50.76
C PRO A 42 39.95 14.74 -49.52
N GLN A 43 40.82 15.37 -48.73
CA GLN A 43 40.42 16.48 -47.85
C GLN A 43 40.79 17.79 -48.57
N ASP A 44 39.77 18.61 -48.86
CA ASP A 44 39.91 20.05 -49.09
C ASP A 44 38.89 20.70 -48.13
N ALA A 45 39.35 21.41 -47.09
CA ALA A 45 39.70 22.84 -47.11
C ALA A 45 38.45 23.75 -47.21
N ASN A 46 38.15 24.44 -46.09
CA ASN A 46 37.04 25.38 -45.85
C ASN A 46 35.59 24.83 -45.85
N GLY A 47 35.11 24.49 -44.64
CA GLY A 47 33.84 25.01 -44.11
C GLY A 47 32.50 24.57 -44.73
N LYS A 48 31.80 23.66 -44.03
CA LYS A 48 30.41 23.22 -44.26
C LYS A 48 30.11 22.56 -45.62
N ALA A 49 30.20 21.23 -45.65
CA ALA A 49 29.40 20.40 -46.55
C ALA A 49 28.18 19.85 -45.77
N ASN A 50 27.00 19.83 -46.40
CA ASN A 50 25.74 19.43 -45.74
C ASN A 50 25.70 17.92 -45.43
N GLY A 51 25.42 17.55 -44.17
CA GLY A 51 25.40 16.16 -43.69
C GLY A 51 24.44 15.26 -44.46
N SER A 52 23.22 15.73 -44.72
CA SER A 52 22.20 15.03 -45.52
C SER A 52 22.66 14.51 -46.89
N GLY A 53 23.68 15.10 -47.53
CA GLY A 53 24.16 14.64 -48.84
C GLY A 53 24.86 13.27 -48.81
N ALA A 54 25.61 12.98 -47.75
CA ALA A 54 26.35 11.72 -47.61
C ALA A 54 25.42 10.58 -47.19
N LEU A 55 24.54 10.83 -46.22
CA LEU A 55 23.55 9.88 -45.72
C LEU A 55 22.62 9.38 -46.82
N VAL A 56 22.16 10.26 -47.71
CA VAL A 56 21.32 9.85 -48.85
C VAL A 56 22.05 8.87 -49.78
N ALA A 57 23.36 9.02 -49.99
CA ALA A 57 24.13 8.09 -50.82
C ALA A 57 24.32 6.73 -50.13
N GLU A 58 24.50 6.72 -48.81
CA GLU A 58 24.64 5.52 -47.99
C GLU A 58 23.36 4.67 -47.97
N PHE A 59 22.20 5.25 -47.64
CA PHE A 59 20.92 4.53 -47.64
C PHE A 59 20.45 4.15 -49.05
N MET A 60 20.83 4.90 -50.10
CA MET A 60 20.64 4.45 -51.48
C MET A 60 21.50 3.20 -51.80
N GLY A 61 22.70 3.10 -51.23
CA GLY A 61 23.57 1.92 -51.33
C GLY A 61 22.99 0.70 -50.62
N MET A 62 22.20 0.90 -49.56
CA MET A 62 21.43 -0.15 -48.87
C MET A 62 20.16 -0.57 -49.63
N GLY A 63 19.81 0.10 -50.73
CA GLY A 63 18.69 -0.26 -51.61
C GLY A 63 17.40 0.55 -51.41
N PHE A 64 17.37 1.53 -50.52
CA PHE A 64 16.18 2.36 -50.30
C PHE A 64 15.99 3.38 -51.44
N PRO A 65 14.74 3.61 -51.92
CA PRO A 65 14.49 4.59 -52.97
C PRO A 65 14.70 6.03 -52.46
N LYS A 66 15.40 6.84 -53.27
CA LYS A 66 15.83 8.21 -52.90
C LYS A 66 14.72 9.11 -52.37
N GLU A 67 13.51 8.99 -52.91
CA GLU A 67 12.35 9.79 -52.50
C GLU A 67 11.90 9.46 -51.07
N MET A 68 11.98 8.20 -50.67
CA MET A 68 11.66 7.72 -49.33
C MET A 68 12.70 8.22 -48.31
N ILE A 69 13.99 8.20 -48.67
CA ILE A 69 15.09 8.73 -47.84
C ILE A 69 14.93 10.24 -47.62
N LEU A 70 14.66 11.00 -48.69
CA LEU A 70 14.43 12.44 -48.59
C LEU A 70 13.18 12.79 -47.76
N LYS A 71 12.16 11.93 -47.76
CA LYS A 71 10.98 12.07 -46.88
C LYS A 71 11.35 11.81 -45.42
N ALA A 72 12.04 10.70 -45.12
CA ALA A 72 12.47 10.36 -43.77
C ALA A 72 13.36 11.45 -43.14
N ILE A 73 14.34 11.96 -43.91
CA ILE A 73 15.24 13.06 -43.46
C ILE A 73 14.46 14.35 -43.18
N LYS A 74 13.33 14.58 -43.87
CA LYS A 74 12.47 15.75 -43.62
C LYS A 74 11.61 15.59 -42.35
N GLU A 75 11.28 14.36 -41.96
CA GLU A 75 10.42 14.09 -40.79
C GLU A 75 11.22 14.00 -39.48
N ILE A 76 12.42 13.40 -39.48
CA ILE A 76 13.24 13.22 -38.26
C ILE A 76 14.51 14.10 -38.24
N GLY A 77 15.03 14.51 -39.41
CA GLY A 77 16.30 15.23 -39.55
C GLY A 77 17.46 14.32 -40.02
N ASP A 78 18.69 14.86 -40.04
CA ASP A 78 19.92 14.14 -40.43
C ASP A 78 20.86 13.84 -39.25
N THR A 79 20.34 13.85 -38.01
CA THR A 79 21.13 13.75 -36.77
C THR A 79 21.25 12.35 -36.17
N ASP A 80 20.35 11.41 -36.49
CA ASP A 80 20.39 10.03 -35.97
C ASP A 80 20.13 9.02 -37.11
N THR A 81 21.12 8.17 -37.37
CA THR A 81 21.10 7.17 -38.44
C THR A 81 20.23 5.95 -38.13
N GLU A 82 20.12 5.56 -36.86
CA GLU A 82 19.38 4.36 -36.46
C GLU A 82 17.87 4.64 -36.53
N GLN A 83 17.43 5.79 -36.01
CA GLN A 83 16.03 6.24 -36.14
C GLN A 83 15.62 6.45 -37.61
N LEU A 84 16.55 6.94 -38.45
CA LEU A 84 16.28 7.09 -39.88
C LEU A 84 16.12 5.73 -40.57
N LEU A 85 16.94 4.74 -40.21
CA LEU A 85 16.84 3.37 -40.73
C LEU A 85 15.54 2.68 -40.26
N GLU A 86 15.17 2.84 -38.99
CA GLU A 86 13.90 2.30 -38.45
C GLU A 86 12.68 2.91 -39.16
N LEU A 87 12.67 4.23 -39.41
CA LEU A 87 11.61 4.88 -40.19
C LEU A 87 11.59 4.40 -41.65
N LEU A 88 12.75 4.18 -42.26
CA LEU A 88 12.85 3.66 -43.63
C LEU A 88 12.33 2.22 -43.75
N LEU A 89 12.67 1.35 -42.80
CA LEU A 89 12.13 -0.01 -42.71
C LEU A 89 10.62 0.03 -42.46
N THR A 90 10.14 0.94 -41.61
CA THR A 90 8.70 1.16 -41.37
C THR A 90 7.98 1.58 -42.64
N TYR A 91 8.52 2.53 -43.41
CA TYR A 91 7.98 2.91 -44.72
C TYR A 91 8.01 1.77 -45.74
N GLN A 92 9.01 0.91 -45.70
CA GLN A 92 9.10 -0.26 -46.59
C GLN A 92 8.06 -1.34 -46.21
N ALA A 93 7.80 -1.55 -44.92
CA ALA A 93 6.75 -2.44 -44.43
C ALA A 93 5.35 -1.92 -44.81
N ILE A 94 5.10 -0.61 -44.67
CA ILE A 94 3.83 0.03 -45.07
C ILE A 94 3.67 0.07 -46.60
N GLY A 95 4.77 0.22 -47.34
CA GLY A 95 4.79 0.24 -48.81
C GLY A 95 4.69 -1.13 -49.48
N GLY A 96 4.55 -2.22 -48.72
CA GLY A 96 4.56 -3.60 -49.22
C GLY A 96 3.29 -4.05 -49.94
N ASP A 97 2.17 -3.33 -49.83
CA ASP A 97 0.87 -3.74 -50.36
C ASP A 97 0.17 -2.64 -51.17
N ALA A 98 0.63 -2.43 -52.41
CA ALA A 98 -0.08 -1.63 -53.42
C ALA A 98 0.43 -1.87 -54.86
N SER A 99 -0.01 -2.95 -55.51
CA SER A 99 0.20 -3.12 -56.96
C SER A 99 -1.03 -2.69 -57.78
N VAL A 100 -0.90 -1.59 -58.52
CA VAL A 100 -1.73 -1.18 -59.68
C VAL A 100 -3.20 -0.79 -59.41
N GLY A 101 -3.50 0.52 -59.49
CA GLY A 101 -4.88 1.03 -59.45
C GLY A 101 -5.04 2.54 -59.59
N ASN A 102 -4.59 3.15 -60.71
CA ASN A 102 -4.81 4.58 -60.97
C ASN A 102 -6.30 4.91 -61.17
N CYS A 103 -6.82 5.95 -60.47
CA CYS A 103 -7.41 7.15 -61.10
C CYS A 103 -8.01 8.20 -60.11
N SER A 104 -7.40 9.38 -60.12
CA SER A 104 -8.06 10.70 -60.22
C SER A 104 -9.14 11.15 -59.19
N ALA A 105 -8.68 11.92 -58.20
CA ALA A 105 -9.19 13.25 -57.77
C ALA A 105 -10.71 13.52 -57.60
N SER A 106 -11.12 13.85 -56.37
CA SER A 106 -11.86 15.09 -56.04
C SER A 106 -11.84 15.37 -54.53
N ALA A 107 -12.25 16.57 -54.12
CA ALA A 107 -12.08 17.14 -52.78
C ALA A 107 -13.27 16.94 -51.82
N CYS A 108 -13.07 17.46 -50.60
CA CYS A 108 -14.02 17.73 -49.50
C CYS A 108 -14.19 16.64 -48.41
N ALA A 109 -13.87 17.06 -47.20
CA ALA A 109 -14.25 16.47 -45.91
C ALA A 109 -15.45 17.24 -45.32
N PRO A 110 -15.91 16.95 -44.09
CA PRO A 110 -16.10 15.66 -43.41
C PRO A 110 -17.59 15.47 -43.01
N GLN A 111 -17.89 14.38 -42.26
CA GLN A 111 -19.07 14.05 -41.41
C GLN A 111 -19.43 12.55 -41.62
N THR A 112 -19.92 11.74 -40.67
CA THR A 112 -20.23 11.87 -39.23
C THR A 112 -20.71 10.49 -38.72
N LEU A 113 -20.22 10.00 -37.56
CA LEU A 113 -20.75 8.81 -36.81
C LEU A 113 -20.64 7.46 -37.58
N GLU A 114 -20.71 6.26 -36.99
CA GLU A 114 -20.83 5.79 -35.59
C GLU A 114 -20.36 4.31 -35.49
N VAL A 115 -20.22 3.80 -34.26
CA VAL A 115 -20.49 2.40 -33.84
C VAL A 115 -19.56 1.26 -34.34
N ASP A 116 -18.71 0.84 -33.41
CA ASP A 116 -18.58 -0.50 -32.79
C ASP A 116 -18.14 -1.75 -33.59
N GLU A 117 -17.91 -2.80 -32.76
CA GLU A 117 -17.56 -4.20 -33.04
C GLU A 117 -16.07 -4.37 -33.37
N GLU A 118 -15.22 -4.50 -32.33
CA GLU A 118 -15.02 -5.72 -31.52
C GLU A 118 -14.86 -6.97 -32.39
N GLU A 119 -13.65 -7.52 -32.43
CA GLU A 119 -13.49 -8.94 -32.10
C GLU A 119 -12.10 -9.18 -31.46
N ASP A 120 -12.16 -9.83 -30.30
CA ASP A 120 -11.05 -10.40 -29.55
C ASP A 120 -10.49 -11.61 -30.31
N ASP A 121 -9.18 -11.83 -30.27
CA ASP A 121 -8.69 -13.21 -30.30
C ASP A 121 -7.36 -13.33 -29.55
N THR A 122 -7.44 -14.05 -28.42
CA THR A 122 -6.35 -14.21 -27.45
C THR A 122 -5.78 -15.63 -27.49
N ASN A 123 -4.52 -15.78 -27.91
CA ASN A 123 -3.68 -16.93 -27.52
C ASN A 123 -2.19 -16.51 -27.59
N TRP A 124 -1.47 -16.28 -26.48
CA TRP A 124 -0.96 -17.23 -25.48
C TRP A 124 0.19 -18.15 -25.98
N ASP A 125 1.09 -18.44 -25.04
CA ASP A 125 2.14 -19.48 -25.02
C ASP A 125 3.49 -19.17 -25.73
N GLU A 126 4.68 -19.59 -25.24
CA GLU A 126 5.18 -19.86 -23.87
C GLU A 126 6.73 -20.02 -23.90
N TYR A 127 7.38 -20.03 -22.73
CA TYR A 127 8.73 -20.53 -22.40
C TYR A 127 10.06 -19.93 -22.94
N ASP A 128 10.82 -19.37 -21.98
CA ASP A 128 12.20 -19.73 -21.57
C ASP A 128 13.28 -20.15 -22.59
N THR A 129 14.47 -19.52 -22.51
CA THR A 129 15.66 -20.14 -21.85
C THR A 129 16.95 -19.26 -21.90
N ALA A 130 17.62 -19.17 -20.74
CA ALA A 130 19.04 -18.87 -20.48
C ALA A 130 19.85 -17.89 -21.38
N GLY A 131 20.03 -16.67 -20.87
CA GLY A 131 21.30 -16.19 -20.30
C GLY A 131 22.59 -16.14 -21.15
N ASN A 132 23.07 -14.91 -21.38
CA ASN A 132 24.45 -14.55 -21.07
C ASN A 132 24.53 -13.08 -20.63
N CYS A 133 25.55 -12.70 -19.86
CA CYS A 133 25.73 -11.35 -19.33
C CYS A 133 26.94 -10.64 -19.95
N ASP A 134 26.74 -9.44 -20.50
CA ASP A 134 27.77 -8.40 -20.45
C ASP A 134 27.16 -6.98 -20.52
N ARG A 135 28.01 -5.96 -20.37
CA ARG A 135 27.68 -4.71 -19.63
C ARG A 135 27.17 -3.48 -20.42
N THR A 136 26.14 -2.85 -19.83
CA THR A 136 25.98 -1.37 -19.58
C THR A 136 25.72 -0.42 -20.78
N PRO A 137 25.25 0.84 -20.57
CA PRO A 137 23.90 1.13 -20.05
C PRO A 137 23.21 2.35 -20.74
N HIS A 138 21.96 2.23 -21.18
CA HIS A 138 21.13 3.42 -21.44
C HIS A 138 19.80 3.31 -20.71
N SER A 139 19.39 4.44 -20.11
CA SER A 139 18.42 4.51 -19.02
C SER A 139 17.50 5.69 -19.25
N ASP A 140 16.41 5.46 -19.98
CA ASP A 140 15.33 6.44 -20.10
C ASP A 140 14.23 6.09 -19.10
N GLY A 141 14.28 6.78 -17.96
CA GLY A 141 13.32 6.66 -16.86
C GLY A 141 13.20 8.01 -16.16
N SER A 142 12.31 8.87 -16.67
CA SER A 142 12.18 10.28 -16.30
C SER A 142 11.53 10.52 -14.93
N GLY A 143 12.00 9.82 -13.89
CA GLY A 143 11.55 9.96 -12.50
C GLY A 143 12.67 10.10 -11.47
N ASP A 144 13.94 9.89 -11.86
CA ASP A 144 15.10 10.02 -10.96
C ASP A 144 15.70 11.45 -10.96
N GLU A 145 15.50 12.25 -12.02
CA GLU A 145 16.02 13.63 -12.16
C GLU A 145 15.57 14.53 -10.98
N ASP A 146 14.28 14.53 -10.66
CA ASP A 146 13.72 15.34 -9.56
C ASP A 146 14.33 14.98 -8.18
N PHE A 147 14.63 13.70 -7.95
CA PHE A 147 15.22 13.24 -6.69
C PHE A 147 16.71 13.59 -6.57
N PHE A 148 17.46 13.56 -7.68
CA PHE A 148 18.84 14.05 -7.70
C PHE A 148 18.91 15.57 -7.56
N GLN A 149 17.95 16.31 -8.12
CA GLN A 149 17.83 17.75 -7.98
C GLN A 149 17.53 18.16 -6.52
N GLU A 150 16.54 17.54 -5.86
CA GLU A 150 16.19 17.82 -4.45
C GLU A 150 17.39 17.56 -3.50
N MET A 151 18.14 16.49 -3.72
CA MET A 151 19.35 16.18 -2.96
C MET A 151 20.48 17.20 -3.22
N SER A 152 20.65 17.67 -4.45
CA SER A 152 21.64 18.69 -4.81
C SER A 152 21.35 20.03 -4.12
N GLU A 153 20.10 20.47 -4.14
CA GLU A 153 19.67 21.73 -3.52
C GLU A 153 19.79 21.71 -1.99
N LYS A 154 19.55 20.55 -1.36
CA LYS A 154 19.80 20.36 0.08
C LYS A 154 21.28 20.52 0.41
N ASP A 155 22.17 19.93 -0.38
CA ASP A 155 23.61 20.00 -0.19
C ASP A 155 24.18 21.41 -0.45
N GLU A 156 23.64 22.17 -1.39
CA GLU A 156 24.02 23.57 -1.62
C GLU A 156 23.58 24.50 -0.48
N LYS A 157 22.33 24.39 -0.02
CA LYS A 157 21.84 25.19 1.14
C LYS A 157 22.60 24.85 2.43
N MET A 158 22.92 23.57 2.64
CA MET A 158 23.76 23.13 3.76
C MET A 158 25.17 23.75 3.69
N LYS A 159 25.85 23.67 2.54
CA LYS A 159 27.17 24.31 2.33
C LYS A 159 27.12 25.83 2.54
N SER A 160 26.04 26.48 2.11
CA SER A 160 25.85 27.93 2.30
C SER A 160 25.81 28.31 3.79
N LEU A 161 25.03 27.61 4.62
CA LEU A 161 24.94 27.85 6.06
C LEU A 161 26.25 27.53 6.79
N VAL A 162 26.94 26.45 6.42
CA VAL A 162 28.24 26.08 7.01
C VAL A 162 29.32 27.12 6.66
N ASN A 163 29.31 27.64 5.43
CA ASN A 163 30.20 28.74 5.02
C ASN A 163 29.90 30.07 5.74
N MET A 164 28.68 30.26 6.27
CA MET A 164 28.35 31.39 7.15
C MET A 164 28.80 31.18 8.61
N GLY A 165 29.40 30.03 8.94
CA GLY A 165 29.98 29.73 10.25
C GLY A 165 29.06 28.96 11.22
N PHE A 166 27.89 28.51 10.78
CA PHE A 166 27.01 27.67 11.59
C PHE A 166 27.46 26.20 11.59
N PRO A 167 27.37 25.48 12.72
CA PRO A 167 27.71 24.07 12.77
C PRO A 167 26.72 23.23 11.95
N GLU A 168 27.22 22.17 11.29
CA GLU A 168 26.46 21.31 10.37
C GLU A 168 25.15 20.79 10.98
N ASP A 169 25.17 20.40 12.26
CA ASP A 169 23.99 19.91 12.96
C ASP A 169 22.89 20.97 13.12
N GLU A 170 23.25 22.24 13.38
CA GLU A 170 22.28 23.34 13.49
C GLU A 170 21.76 23.78 12.12
N ALA A 171 22.63 23.86 11.12
CA ALA A 171 22.24 24.12 9.73
C ALA A 171 21.26 23.06 9.22
N LYS A 172 21.53 21.79 9.50
CA LYS A 172 20.65 20.66 9.18
C LYS A 172 19.33 20.71 9.95
N MET A 173 19.35 20.97 11.27
CA MET A 173 18.13 21.15 12.06
C MET A 173 17.28 22.33 11.58
N ALA A 174 17.89 23.42 11.09
CA ALA A 174 17.16 24.55 10.52
C ALA A 174 16.49 24.20 9.19
N ILE A 175 17.21 23.52 8.27
CA ILE A 175 16.65 23.03 7.00
C ILE A 175 15.51 22.03 7.26
N ASP A 176 15.71 21.07 8.16
CA ASP A 176 14.70 20.07 8.51
C ASP A 176 13.49 20.67 9.27
N ARG A 177 13.61 21.88 9.85
CA ARG A 177 12.51 22.60 10.54
C ARG A 177 11.75 23.57 9.63
N CYS A 178 12.44 24.29 8.76
CA CYS A 178 11.85 25.35 7.92
C CYS A 178 11.49 24.87 6.51
N GLY A 179 11.95 23.70 6.09
CA GLY A 179 11.71 23.13 4.75
C GLY A 179 12.79 23.52 3.74
N LEU A 180 12.91 22.71 2.69
CA LEU A 180 13.91 22.93 1.64
C LEU A 180 13.67 24.20 0.83
N ASP A 181 12.42 24.63 0.66
CA ASP A 181 12.07 25.86 -0.06
C ASP A 181 12.41 27.16 0.69
N ALA A 182 12.72 27.08 1.99
CA ALA A 182 12.96 28.26 2.80
C ALA A 182 14.16 29.09 2.28
N PRO A 183 14.06 30.44 2.28
CA PRO A 183 15.18 31.31 1.95
C PRO A 183 16.21 31.28 3.09
N VAL A 184 17.49 31.43 2.74
CA VAL A 184 18.62 31.29 3.69
C VAL A 184 18.50 32.22 4.90
N ALA A 185 17.93 33.42 4.74
CA ALA A 185 17.67 34.34 5.86
C ALA A 185 16.78 33.71 6.96
N VAL A 186 15.70 33.01 6.58
CA VAL A 186 14.78 32.35 7.53
C VAL A 186 15.46 31.15 8.22
N LEU A 187 16.36 30.46 7.52
CA LEU A 187 17.18 29.39 8.10
C LEU A 187 18.14 29.95 9.16
N VAL A 188 18.80 31.08 8.88
CA VAL A 188 19.69 31.78 9.83
C VAL A 188 18.92 32.29 11.05
N ASP A 189 17.76 32.93 10.87
CA ASP A 189 16.91 33.39 11.98
C ASP A 189 16.45 32.22 12.87
N SER A 190 16.14 31.07 12.27
CA SER A 190 15.78 29.83 12.98
C SER A 190 16.94 29.26 13.81
N ILE A 191 18.19 29.40 13.36
CA ILE A 191 19.39 29.00 14.12
C ILE A 191 19.58 29.95 15.32
N TYR A 192 19.55 31.26 15.12
CA TYR A 192 19.68 32.23 16.22
C TYR A 192 18.60 32.06 17.29
N ALA A 193 17.33 31.89 16.89
CA ALA A 193 16.24 31.61 17.82
C ALA A 193 16.43 30.28 18.59
N SER A 194 17.13 29.31 18.01
CA SER A 194 17.48 28.04 18.69
C SER A 194 18.58 28.23 19.72
N GLN A 195 19.61 29.03 19.38
CA GLN A 195 20.74 29.31 20.27
C GLN A 195 20.32 30.15 21.48
N GLU A 196 19.45 31.15 21.29
CA GLU A 196 18.87 31.94 22.39
C GLU A 196 18.02 31.08 23.35
N ALA A 197 17.26 30.12 22.83
CA ALA A 197 16.49 29.18 23.64
C ALA A 197 17.36 28.16 24.40
N GLY A 198 18.58 27.88 23.92
CA GLY A 198 19.49 26.88 24.51
C GLY A 198 20.25 27.35 25.76
N ASN A 199 20.42 28.66 25.95
CA ASN A 199 21.38 29.20 26.93
C ASN A 199 20.82 29.35 28.37
N GLY A 200 19.68 28.72 28.68
CA GLY A 200 18.95 28.88 29.94
C GLY A 200 19.23 27.87 31.05
N TYR A 201 19.77 26.67 30.74
CA TYR A 201 19.85 25.57 31.72
C TYR A 201 21.11 24.69 31.57
N SER A 202 22.26 25.19 32.04
CA SER A 202 23.44 24.36 32.29
C SER A 202 24.31 24.88 33.45
N ALA A 203 23.89 24.60 34.68
CA ALA A 203 24.77 24.65 35.85
C ALA A 203 24.45 23.47 36.78
N ASN A 204 25.40 22.55 36.91
CA ASN A 204 25.27 21.37 37.76
C ASN A 204 25.17 21.75 39.25
N LEU A 205 24.36 21.02 40.02
CA LEU A 205 24.44 21.02 41.47
C LEU A 205 24.55 19.58 41.99
N SER A 206 25.79 19.13 42.14
CA SER A 206 26.16 17.97 42.95
C SER A 206 26.59 18.45 44.34
N ASP A 207 26.10 17.78 45.38
CA ASP A 207 26.57 17.69 46.77
C ASP A 207 27.40 18.84 47.37
N TYR A 208 26.93 19.40 48.50
CA TYR A 208 27.69 19.42 49.77
C TYR A 208 26.80 19.85 50.96
N GLU A 209 27.02 19.23 52.12
CA GLU A 209 26.39 19.60 53.40
C GLU A 209 27.13 20.75 54.13
N ASP A 210 26.43 21.39 55.06
CA ASP A 210 26.90 22.15 56.24
C ASP A 210 28.20 22.99 56.18
N THR A 211 28.08 24.32 56.36
CA THR A 211 28.36 24.96 57.68
C THR A 211 27.97 26.45 57.77
N GLU A 212 27.90 26.94 59.01
CA GLU A 212 27.66 28.30 59.54
C GLU A 212 28.37 29.45 58.74
N PHE A 213 27.96 30.74 58.73
CA PHE A 213 27.74 31.62 59.89
C PHE A 213 27.37 33.08 59.48
N SER A 214 26.24 33.61 59.97
CA SER A 214 25.86 35.06 60.05
C SER A 214 25.81 35.90 58.73
N SER A 215 24.94 36.89 58.51
CA SER A 215 24.71 38.08 59.35
C SER A 215 23.68 39.06 58.74
N PHE A 216 22.95 39.78 59.61
CA PHE A 216 22.21 41.06 59.42
C PHE A 216 21.00 41.23 58.47
N GLY A 217 19.82 41.50 59.09
CA GLY A 217 18.75 42.35 58.55
C GLY A 217 17.44 41.64 58.12
N GLY A 218 16.24 41.87 58.69
CA GLY A 218 15.90 42.64 59.90
C GLY A 218 14.57 43.43 59.86
N ARG A 219 13.39 42.78 59.78
CA ARG A 219 12.02 43.26 60.21
C ARG A 219 10.97 42.18 59.86
N LYS A 220 10.24 41.52 60.79
CA LYS A 220 9.00 41.95 61.51
C LYS A 220 7.92 42.48 60.56
N LYS A 221 6.67 41.98 60.44
CA LYS A 221 5.80 40.99 61.16
C LYS A 221 4.91 40.23 60.09
N THR A 222 3.95 39.32 60.34
CA THR A 222 3.26 38.78 61.55
C THR A 222 2.74 37.32 61.36
N ARG A 223 2.22 36.76 62.47
CA ARG A 223 1.46 35.52 62.79
C ARG A 223 0.02 35.54 62.21
N PHE A 224 -0.83 34.50 62.20
CA PHE A 224 -0.99 33.20 62.93
C PHE A 224 -1.46 32.07 61.96
N VAL A 225 -1.11 30.77 62.08
CA VAL A 225 -1.70 29.66 62.91
C VAL A 225 -3.22 29.48 62.68
N ASP A 226 -3.85 28.30 62.45
CA ASP A 226 -3.53 26.84 62.54
C ASP A 226 -4.19 26.15 61.30
N GLY A 227 -4.05 24.87 60.92
CA GLY A 227 -3.63 23.64 61.59
C GLY A 227 -4.32 22.41 60.93
N SER A 228 -3.88 21.19 61.27
CA SER A 228 -4.54 19.89 60.98
C SER A 228 -4.34 19.20 59.61
N LYS A 229 -3.27 18.40 59.51
CA LYS A 229 -3.17 17.24 58.59
C LYS A 229 -4.21 16.17 58.96
N LYS A 230 -4.97 15.60 58.01
CA LYS A 230 -5.55 14.24 58.15
C LYS A 230 -5.52 13.41 56.87
N ARG A 231 -4.96 12.20 56.99
CA ARG A 231 -4.95 11.12 55.98
C ARG A 231 -6.36 10.50 55.84
N LYS A 232 -6.75 10.13 54.62
CA LYS A 232 -7.60 8.97 54.30
C LYS A 232 -6.89 8.26 53.13
N ARG A 233 -6.21 7.11 53.30
CA ARG A 233 -6.71 5.75 53.55
C ARG A 233 -7.81 5.33 52.56
N TYR A 234 -7.44 4.34 51.73
CA TYR A 234 -8.30 3.56 50.86
C TYR A 234 -9.52 3.00 51.59
N GLY A 235 -10.66 2.98 50.91
CA GLY A 235 -11.84 2.19 51.25
C GLY A 235 -12.41 1.60 49.97
N SER A 236 -12.52 0.28 49.91
CA SER A 236 -13.06 -0.45 48.76
C SER A 236 -14.58 -0.54 48.85
N GLY A 237 -15.29 -0.23 47.77
CA GLY A 237 -16.74 -0.38 47.63
C GLY A 237 -17.15 -0.18 46.15
N PRO A 238 -18.13 -0.92 45.62
CA PRO A 238 -18.40 -0.96 44.19
C PRO A 238 -19.33 0.15 43.73
N SER A 239 -18.92 0.92 42.72
CA SER A 239 -19.75 1.89 42.01
C SER A 239 -19.34 1.92 40.54
N GLY A 240 -20.32 1.90 39.63
CA GLY A 240 -20.09 1.70 38.20
C GLY A 240 -19.25 2.79 37.54
N ASN A 241 -18.43 2.39 36.56
CA ASN A 241 -17.63 3.31 35.76
C ASN A 241 -18.50 4.06 34.73
N GLN A 242 -19.23 5.08 35.18
CA GLN A 242 -19.43 6.26 34.35
C GLN A 242 -18.28 7.22 34.67
N VAL A 243 -17.34 7.36 33.74
CA VAL A 243 -16.36 8.45 33.78
C VAL A 243 -17.10 9.71 33.33
N PRO A 244 -17.12 10.80 34.11
CA PRO A 244 -17.69 12.06 33.65
C PRO A 244 -16.89 12.57 32.44
N PHE A 245 -17.60 12.96 31.38
CA PHE A 245 -17.00 13.75 30.30
C PHE A 245 -16.69 15.15 30.85
N ASP A 246 -15.46 15.35 31.33
CA ASP A 246 -14.89 16.68 31.52
C ASP A 246 -14.35 17.20 30.17
N GLY A 247 -14.62 18.47 29.87
CA GLY A 247 -14.46 19.09 28.56
C GLY A 247 -13.02 19.44 28.18
N SER A 248 -12.02 18.69 28.64
CA SER A 248 -10.63 18.90 28.27
C SER A 248 -10.31 18.24 26.93
N HIS A 249 -10.14 19.05 25.88
CA HIS A 249 -9.79 18.59 24.52
C HIS A 249 -8.34 18.05 24.40
N GLU A 250 -7.59 17.94 25.50
CA GLU A 250 -6.14 17.70 25.50
C GLU A 250 -5.72 16.25 25.79
N GLU A 251 -6.55 15.46 26.48
CA GLU A 251 -6.21 14.07 26.81
C GLU A 251 -6.59 13.10 25.68
N PRO A 252 -5.64 12.26 25.19
CA PRO A 252 -5.95 11.24 24.20
C PRO A 252 -6.80 10.12 24.80
N MET A 253 -7.88 9.74 24.09
CA MET A 253 -8.71 8.58 24.46
C MET A 253 -7.83 7.34 24.69
N PRO A 254 -7.81 6.75 25.89
CA PRO A 254 -6.87 5.69 26.22
C PRO A 254 -7.22 4.39 25.49
N LEU A 255 -6.28 3.87 24.70
CA LEU A 255 -6.46 2.59 24.01
C LEU A 255 -6.48 1.43 25.02
N PRO A 256 -7.50 0.56 25.02
CA PRO A 256 -7.56 -0.59 25.90
C PRO A 256 -6.36 -1.52 25.74
N ASN A 257 -5.84 -2.04 26.84
CA ASN A 257 -4.83 -3.09 26.83
C ASN A 257 -5.28 -4.26 27.73
N PRO A 258 -5.66 -5.42 27.17
CA PRO A 258 -5.62 -5.80 25.75
C PRO A 258 -6.73 -5.16 24.90
N MET A 259 -6.46 -4.94 23.60
CA MET A 259 -7.42 -4.43 22.61
C MET A 259 -8.35 -5.55 22.10
N VAL A 260 -9.32 -5.94 22.93
CA VAL A 260 -10.21 -7.09 22.68
C VAL A 260 -11.63 -6.71 22.23
N GLY A 261 -11.91 -5.41 22.03
CA GLY A 261 -13.26 -4.92 21.78
C GLY A 261 -14.21 -5.11 22.97
N PHE A 262 -15.49 -5.30 22.65
CA PHE A 262 -16.55 -5.61 23.60
C PHE A 262 -16.66 -7.13 23.86
N SER A 263 -16.29 -7.96 22.88
CA SER A 263 -16.29 -9.43 22.99
C SER A 263 -15.31 -10.07 22.01
N LEU A 264 -14.81 -11.26 22.35
CA LEU A 264 -14.04 -12.13 21.46
C LEU A 264 -14.72 -13.50 21.34
N PRO A 265 -14.59 -14.21 20.20
CA PRO A 265 -15.27 -15.48 19.94
C PRO A 265 -15.17 -16.56 21.03
N ASN A 266 -14.10 -16.57 21.82
CA ASN A 266 -13.80 -17.60 22.82
C ASN A 266 -13.75 -17.06 24.27
N GLU A 267 -14.02 -15.77 24.50
CA GLU A 267 -14.09 -15.23 25.87
C GLU A 267 -15.53 -15.27 26.39
N ARG A 268 -15.72 -15.70 27.64
CA ARG A 268 -17.03 -15.57 28.30
C ARG A 268 -17.40 -14.09 28.35
N LEU A 269 -18.59 -13.77 27.83
CA LEU A 269 -19.18 -12.43 27.80
C LEU A 269 -18.81 -11.61 29.05
N ARG A 270 -17.85 -10.70 28.90
CA ARG A 270 -17.79 -9.54 29.79
C ARG A 270 -19.03 -8.74 29.46
N SER A 271 -19.91 -8.54 30.44
CA SER A 271 -21.12 -7.74 30.27
C SER A 271 -20.73 -6.26 30.10
N VAL A 272 -20.36 -5.88 28.88
CA VAL A 272 -20.14 -4.48 28.50
C VAL A 272 -21.52 -3.85 28.36
N HIS A 273 -21.96 -3.14 29.39
CA HIS A 273 -23.20 -2.38 29.32
C HIS A 273 -22.98 -1.15 28.43
N ARG A 274 -23.62 -1.14 27.27
CA ARG A 274 -23.50 -0.09 26.25
C ARG A 274 -24.87 0.54 26.02
N ASN A 275 -25.05 1.76 26.52
CA ASN A 275 -26.24 2.55 26.24
C ASN A 275 -25.97 3.43 25.02
N LEU A 276 -26.79 3.26 23.98
CA LEU A 276 -26.77 4.10 22.79
C LEU A 276 -27.84 5.19 22.95
N PRO A 277 -27.59 6.46 22.55
CA PRO A 277 -28.64 7.47 22.51
C PRO A 277 -29.76 7.08 21.54
N ASP A 278 -30.98 7.53 21.80
CA ASP A 278 -32.15 7.22 20.95
C ASP A 278 -31.92 7.62 19.49
N GLN A 279 -31.22 8.73 19.26
CA GLN A 279 -30.82 9.20 17.92
C GLN A 279 -29.92 8.22 17.17
N ALA A 280 -29.17 7.37 17.86
CA ALA A 280 -28.29 6.38 17.25
C ALA A 280 -28.97 5.02 17.02
N LEU A 281 -30.14 4.79 17.63
CA LEU A 281 -30.93 3.58 17.47
C LEU A 281 -31.78 3.61 16.19
N GLY A 282 -32.29 2.44 15.79
CA GLY A 282 -33.12 2.28 14.59
C GLY A 282 -32.31 2.12 13.29
N PRO A 283 -33.00 1.95 12.15
CA PRO A 283 -32.38 1.80 10.84
C PRO A 283 -31.85 3.15 10.30
N PRO A 284 -30.80 3.14 9.46
CA PRO A 284 -29.97 1.99 9.13
C PRO A 284 -29.05 1.64 10.31
N PHE A 285 -28.58 0.39 10.37
CA PHE A 285 -27.36 0.14 11.11
C PHE A 285 -26.21 0.88 10.43
N PHE A 286 -25.23 1.35 11.19
CA PHE A 286 -24.02 1.95 10.63
C PHE A 286 -22.76 1.34 11.22
N TYR A 287 -21.67 1.33 10.44
CA TYR A 287 -20.39 0.77 10.84
C TYR A 287 -19.23 1.54 10.21
N TYR A 288 -18.47 2.24 11.05
CA TYR A 288 -17.35 3.07 10.64
C TYR A 288 -16.02 2.54 11.22
N GLU A 289 -15.00 2.38 10.37
CA GLU A 289 -13.64 1.94 10.73
C GLU A 289 -12.62 3.08 10.64
N ASN A 290 -11.64 3.08 11.56
CA ASN A 290 -10.43 3.89 11.45
C ASN A 290 -9.25 3.24 12.22
N VAL A 291 -8.02 3.69 11.93
CA VAL A 291 -6.79 3.31 12.64
C VAL A 291 -6.87 3.65 14.13
N ALA A 292 -6.62 2.67 15.01
CA ALA A 292 -6.68 2.89 16.45
C ALA A 292 -5.66 3.93 16.94
N LEU A 293 -4.44 3.90 16.39
CA LEU A 293 -3.33 4.80 16.73
C LEU A 293 -3.42 6.16 16.00
N ALA A 294 -4.62 6.74 15.94
CA ALA A 294 -4.87 8.06 15.37
C ALA A 294 -4.22 9.19 16.22
N PRO A 295 -3.99 10.38 15.64
CA PRO A 295 -3.58 11.57 16.40
C PRO A 295 -4.52 11.93 17.57
N LYS A 296 -4.03 12.72 18.53
CA LYS A 296 -4.83 13.20 19.66
C LYS A 296 -6.10 13.92 19.18
N GLY A 297 -7.18 13.80 19.94
CA GLY A 297 -8.48 14.41 19.62
C GLY A 297 -9.28 13.74 18.48
N VAL A 298 -8.64 13.01 17.56
CA VAL A 298 -9.32 12.42 16.38
C VAL A 298 -10.46 11.47 16.79
N TRP A 299 -10.21 10.55 17.72
CA TRP A 299 -11.27 9.66 18.22
C TRP A 299 -12.36 10.38 19.01
N THR A 300 -12.03 11.46 19.71
CA THR A 300 -13.01 12.31 20.40
C THR A 300 -13.94 13.00 19.39
N THR A 301 -13.38 13.57 18.32
CA THR A 301 -14.14 14.18 17.23
C THR A 301 -15.00 13.15 16.49
N ILE A 302 -14.45 11.98 16.15
CA ILE A 302 -15.20 10.92 15.46
C ILE A 302 -16.35 10.41 16.33
N SER A 303 -16.11 10.18 17.62
CA SER A 303 -17.14 9.82 18.61
C SER A 303 -18.24 10.87 18.67
N ARG A 304 -17.88 12.15 18.80
CA ARG A 304 -18.84 13.27 18.88
C ARG A 304 -19.77 13.36 17.67
N PHE A 305 -19.24 13.21 16.46
CA PHE A 305 -20.06 13.25 15.24
C PHE A 305 -20.87 11.96 14.99
N LEU A 306 -20.50 10.83 15.61
CA LEU A 306 -21.24 9.57 15.54
C LEU A 306 -22.00 9.32 16.87
N TYR A 307 -22.78 10.32 17.29
CA TYR A 307 -23.71 10.29 18.42
C TYR A 307 -23.07 9.98 19.80
N ASP A 308 -21.86 10.49 20.04
CA ASP A 308 -21.07 10.25 21.25
C ASP A 308 -20.84 8.76 21.57
N ILE A 309 -20.90 7.89 20.54
CA ILE A 309 -20.74 6.45 20.71
C ILE A 309 -19.27 6.09 20.94
N GLN A 310 -19.00 5.42 22.06
CA GLN A 310 -17.68 4.88 22.36
C GLN A 310 -17.18 3.91 21.25
N PRO A 311 -15.96 4.09 20.72
CA PRO A 311 -15.34 3.17 19.77
C PRO A 311 -15.02 1.79 20.37
N GLU A 312 -15.29 0.73 19.60
CA GLU A 312 -14.82 -0.62 19.88
C GLU A 312 -13.38 -0.79 19.36
N PHE A 313 -12.40 -0.85 20.26
CA PHE A 313 -10.98 -1.00 19.91
C PHE A 313 -10.52 -2.46 19.89
N VAL A 314 -10.16 -2.97 18.71
CA VAL A 314 -9.80 -4.37 18.45
C VAL A 314 -8.43 -4.47 17.75
N ASP A 315 -7.67 -5.52 18.07
CA ASP A 315 -6.49 -5.94 17.31
C ASP A 315 -6.79 -7.26 16.60
N SER A 316 -6.79 -7.28 15.24
CA SER A 316 -7.15 -8.47 14.46
C SER A 316 -6.26 -9.70 14.70
N LYS A 317 -5.15 -9.59 15.45
CA LYS A 317 -4.35 -10.74 15.92
C LYS A 317 -5.14 -11.77 16.74
N TYR A 318 -6.30 -11.40 17.28
CA TYR A 318 -7.20 -12.32 17.98
C TYR A 318 -8.06 -13.16 17.01
N PHE A 319 -8.16 -12.71 15.76
CA PHE A 319 -8.89 -13.35 14.67
C PHE A 319 -7.92 -14.13 13.78
N CYS A 320 -6.92 -13.46 13.18
CA CYS A 320 -5.95 -14.08 12.25
C CYS A 320 -4.49 -13.96 12.71
N ALA A 321 -3.55 -14.46 11.90
CA ALA A 321 -2.11 -14.47 12.18
C ALA A 321 -1.38 -13.12 11.99
N ALA A 322 -2.10 -12.03 11.68
CA ALA A 322 -1.54 -10.69 11.51
C ALA A 322 -2.21 -9.66 12.43
N ALA A 323 -1.42 -8.83 13.12
CA ALA A 323 -1.93 -7.79 13.99
C ALA A 323 -2.44 -6.57 13.20
N ARG A 324 -3.69 -6.15 13.41
CA ARG A 324 -4.28 -4.96 12.76
C ARG A 324 -5.13 -4.22 13.79
N LYS A 325 -4.54 -3.17 14.38
CA LYS A 325 -5.18 -2.36 15.43
C LYS A 325 -6.13 -1.34 14.81
N ARG A 326 -7.42 -1.44 15.12
CA ARG A 326 -8.50 -0.59 14.62
C ARG A 326 -9.47 -0.20 15.73
N GLY A 327 -10.15 0.93 15.52
CA GLY A 327 -11.34 1.31 16.26
C GLY A 327 -12.54 1.24 15.33
N TYR A 328 -13.69 0.86 15.87
CA TYR A 328 -14.94 0.74 15.13
C TYR A 328 -16.05 1.50 15.86
N ILE A 329 -16.80 2.37 15.17
CA ILE A 329 -18.01 2.99 15.72
C ILE A 329 -19.22 2.48 14.95
N HIS A 330 -20.17 1.91 15.67
CA HIS A 330 -21.38 1.31 15.10
C HIS A 330 -22.52 1.31 16.11
N ASN A 331 -23.77 1.29 15.64
CA ASN A 331 -24.96 1.06 16.47
C ASN A 331 -25.39 -0.44 16.52
N LEU A 332 -24.63 -1.35 15.91
CA LEU A 332 -24.92 -2.80 15.95
C LEU A 332 -25.04 -3.36 17.37
N PRO A 333 -25.89 -4.37 17.60
CA PRO A 333 -25.87 -5.22 18.79
C PRO A 333 -24.49 -5.86 19.04
N ILE A 334 -24.19 -6.08 20.31
CA ILE A 334 -22.92 -6.69 20.77
C ILE A 334 -23.11 -8.10 21.33
N GLU A 335 -24.37 -8.50 21.56
CA GLU A 335 -24.78 -9.82 22.03
C GLU A 335 -24.89 -10.81 20.85
N ASN A 336 -24.75 -12.10 21.12
CA ASN A 336 -24.93 -13.20 20.15
C ASN A 336 -24.03 -13.14 18.89
N ARG A 337 -22.94 -12.37 18.92
CA ARG A 337 -21.89 -12.39 17.88
C ARG A 337 -21.30 -13.79 17.73
N SER A 338 -21.12 -14.24 16.49
CA SER A 338 -20.54 -15.54 16.14
C SER A 338 -19.37 -15.37 15.15
N PRO A 339 -18.27 -16.14 15.28
CA PRO A 339 -17.16 -16.08 14.33
C PRO A 339 -17.53 -16.75 13.01
N VAL A 340 -16.86 -16.33 11.92
CA VAL A 340 -16.90 -17.07 10.66
C VAL A 340 -16.16 -18.40 10.82
N LEU A 341 -16.70 -19.46 10.22
CA LEU A 341 -16.11 -20.79 10.18
C LEU A 341 -15.63 -21.13 8.75
N PRO A 342 -14.54 -21.91 8.59
CA PRO A 342 -13.62 -22.36 9.63
C PRO A 342 -12.84 -21.18 10.25
N MET A 343 -12.42 -21.32 11.51
CA MET A 343 -11.61 -20.31 12.18
C MET A 343 -10.27 -20.13 11.44
N PRO A 344 -9.88 -18.90 11.07
CA PRO A 344 -8.60 -18.67 10.41
C PRO A 344 -7.41 -18.95 11.35
N PRO A 345 -6.22 -19.28 10.80
CA PRO A 345 -5.01 -19.54 11.58
C PRO A 345 -4.57 -18.29 12.33
N LYS A 346 -4.09 -18.48 13.58
CA LYS A 346 -3.71 -17.38 14.47
C LYS A 346 -2.21 -17.23 14.62
N THR A 347 -1.42 -18.16 14.10
CA THR A 347 0.05 -18.05 14.06
C THR A 347 0.63 -18.25 12.66
N ILE A 348 1.82 -17.68 12.43
CA ILE A 348 2.56 -17.82 11.16
C ILE A 348 2.78 -19.31 10.81
N SER A 349 3.06 -20.15 11.81
CA SER A 349 3.27 -21.59 11.63
C SER A 349 2.00 -22.38 11.30
N GLU A 350 0.82 -21.86 11.66
CA GLU A 350 -0.48 -22.44 11.25
C GLU A 350 -0.85 -21.97 9.84
N ALA A 351 -0.61 -20.69 9.53
CA ALA A 351 -0.92 -20.10 8.22
C ALA A 351 0.00 -20.64 7.12
N PHE A 352 1.30 -20.77 7.39
CA PHE A 352 2.31 -21.19 6.41
C PHE A 352 3.19 -22.33 6.95
N PRO A 353 2.67 -23.56 7.07
CA PRO A 353 3.41 -24.69 7.68
C PRO A 353 4.77 -24.97 7.04
N ASN A 354 4.90 -24.73 5.73
CA ASN A 354 6.13 -24.95 4.96
C ASN A 354 7.30 -24.05 5.42
N THR A 355 7.02 -22.86 5.95
CA THR A 355 8.05 -21.93 6.47
C THR A 355 8.71 -22.45 7.75
N LYS A 356 8.02 -23.32 8.50
CA LYS A 356 8.47 -23.84 9.81
C LYS A 356 9.83 -24.54 9.74
N ARG A 357 10.16 -25.19 8.62
CA ARG A 357 11.46 -25.85 8.41
C ARG A 357 12.63 -24.86 8.36
N TRP A 358 12.39 -23.64 7.90
CA TRP A 358 13.39 -22.60 7.70
C TRP A 358 13.42 -21.56 8.83
N TRP A 359 12.47 -21.65 9.76
CA TRP A 359 12.32 -20.71 10.87
C TRP A 359 13.45 -20.90 11.90
N PRO A 360 14.32 -19.90 12.13
CA PRO A 360 15.39 -20.04 13.10
C PRO A 360 14.85 -19.95 14.53
N SER A 361 15.46 -20.70 15.45
CA SER A 361 15.08 -20.74 16.87
C SER A 361 15.20 -19.39 17.59
N TRP A 362 15.99 -18.47 17.07
CA TRP A 362 16.15 -17.11 17.59
C TRP A 362 15.12 -16.09 17.05
N ASP A 363 14.24 -16.47 16.12
CA ASP A 363 13.13 -15.62 15.67
C ASP A 363 11.84 -15.95 16.45
N PRO A 364 11.47 -15.15 17.47
CA PRO A 364 10.34 -15.43 18.34
C PRO A 364 8.99 -15.03 17.74
N ARG A 365 8.93 -14.52 16.51
CA ARG A 365 7.69 -14.02 15.91
C ARG A 365 6.73 -15.19 15.70
N ARG A 366 5.55 -15.09 16.32
CA ARG A 366 4.42 -16.02 16.12
C ARG A 366 3.30 -15.42 15.27
N GLN A 367 3.31 -14.12 15.04
CA GLN A 367 2.31 -13.35 14.28
C GLN A 367 3.02 -12.26 13.48
N PHE A 368 2.41 -11.83 12.37
CA PHE A 368 2.84 -10.67 11.60
C PHE A 368 2.43 -9.36 12.28
N ASN A 369 3.12 -8.29 11.95
CA ASN A 369 2.67 -6.94 12.24
C ASN A 369 1.54 -6.54 11.25
N CYS A 370 1.10 -5.29 11.30
CA CYS A 370 0.14 -4.77 10.33
C CYS A 370 0.69 -4.95 8.91
N LEU A 371 -0.12 -5.57 8.06
CA LEU A 371 0.15 -5.67 6.63
C LEU A 371 0.17 -4.26 6.03
N GLN A 372 1.11 -4.04 5.10
CA GLN A 372 1.43 -2.73 4.52
C GLN A 372 1.03 -2.68 3.05
N THR A 373 1.03 -1.47 2.49
CA THR A 373 0.73 -1.19 1.07
C THR A 373 1.94 -1.32 0.15
N CYS A 374 3.14 -1.52 0.72
CA CYS A 374 4.41 -1.60 0.02
C CYS A 374 5.24 -2.77 0.56
N MET A 375 6.18 -3.26 -0.26
CA MET A 375 6.96 -4.47 0.00
C MET A 375 8.45 -4.18 0.12
N ALA A 376 9.17 -5.08 0.80
CA ALA A 376 10.62 -5.05 0.83
C ALA A 376 11.22 -5.22 -0.58
N SER A 377 12.28 -4.47 -0.88
CA SER A 377 13.04 -4.63 -2.11
C SER A 377 13.92 -5.88 -2.09
N ALA A 378 14.20 -6.45 -3.26
CA ALA A 378 15.15 -7.56 -3.40
C ALA A 378 16.56 -7.21 -2.87
N LYS A 379 16.96 -5.92 -2.94
CA LYS A 379 18.21 -5.43 -2.34
C LYS A 379 18.24 -5.61 -0.82
N LEU A 380 17.09 -5.52 -0.13
CA LEU A 380 17.01 -5.75 1.32
C LEU A 380 17.11 -7.23 1.68
N THR A 381 16.37 -8.11 0.99
CA THR A 381 16.42 -9.55 1.24
C THR A 381 17.82 -10.12 0.94
N GLU A 382 18.49 -9.62 -0.09
CA GLU A 382 19.87 -9.98 -0.41
C GLU A 382 20.87 -9.48 0.66
N ARG A 383 20.70 -8.27 1.19
CA ARG A 383 21.50 -7.78 2.32
C ARG A 383 21.34 -8.65 3.56
N ILE A 384 20.12 -9.11 3.86
CA ILE A 384 19.85 -10.05 4.96
C ILE A 384 20.54 -11.39 4.69
N ARG A 385 20.43 -11.94 3.47
CA ARG A 385 21.11 -13.18 3.05
C ARG A 385 22.63 -13.08 3.22
N CYS A 386 23.22 -11.98 2.77
CA CYS A 386 24.65 -11.69 2.89
C CYS A 386 25.11 -11.51 4.35
N ALA A 387 24.31 -10.87 5.19
CA ALA A 387 24.62 -10.70 6.62
C ALA A 387 24.61 -12.05 7.37
N LEU A 388 23.65 -12.92 7.07
CA LEU A 388 23.53 -14.25 7.66
C LEU A 388 24.56 -15.25 7.10
N GLY A 389 24.89 -15.15 5.81
CA GLY A 389 25.84 -16.04 5.12
C GLY A 389 27.28 -15.98 5.64
N ARG A 390 27.63 -14.97 6.46
CA ARG A 390 28.94 -14.83 7.12
C ARG A 390 29.11 -15.71 8.36
N PHE A 391 28.06 -16.41 8.79
CA PHE A 391 28.06 -17.25 9.99
C PHE A 391 27.77 -18.71 9.62
N SER A 392 28.59 -19.64 10.13
CA SER A 392 28.34 -21.08 10.10
C SER A 392 27.21 -21.47 11.05
N ASP A 393 27.16 -20.79 12.19
CA ASP A 393 26.32 -21.10 13.35
C ASP A 393 25.31 -19.97 13.63
N VAL A 394 24.84 -19.86 14.87
CA VAL A 394 23.91 -18.80 15.30
C VAL A 394 24.55 -17.41 15.12
N PRO A 395 23.94 -16.48 14.37
CA PRO A 395 24.48 -15.14 14.15
C PRO A 395 24.63 -14.34 15.46
N THR A 396 25.49 -13.32 15.48
CA THR A 396 25.65 -12.47 16.67
C THR A 396 24.35 -11.76 17.06
N PRO A 397 24.12 -11.43 18.35
CA PRO A 397 22.88 -10.76 18.79
C PRO A 397 22.60 -9.43 18.07
N GLN A 398 23.63 -8.73 17.62
CA GLN A 398 23.50 -7.51 16.81
C GLN A 398 22.90 -7.80 15.42
N VAL A 399 23.40 -8.85 14.74
CA VAL A 399 22.88 -9.29 13.44
C VAL A 399 21.47 -9.86 13.58
N GLN A 400 21.21 -10.66 14.62
CA GLN A 400 19.85 -11.13 14.93
C GLN A 400 18.88 -9.96 15.11
N LYS A 401 19.25 -8.95 15.91
CA LYS A 401 18.42 -7.76 16.13
C LYS A 401 18.13 -7.04 14.81
N TYR A 402 19.16 -6.75 14.01
CA TYR A 402 19.00 -6.12 12.69
C TYR A 402 18.03 -6.90 11.79
N VAL A 403 18.24 -8.21 11.65
CA VAL A 403 17.38 -9.05 10.80
C VAL A 403 15.96 -9.12 11.34
N LEU A 404 15.75 -9.26 12.66
CA LEU A 404 14.41 -9.25 13.26
C LEU A 404 13.70 -7.92 13.06
N ASP A 405 14.40 -6.80 13.16
CA ASP A 405 13.79 -5.47 13.03
C ASP A 405 13.35 -5.21 11.58
N GLU A 406 14.13 -5.60 10.57
CA GLU A 406 13.69 -5.58 9.16
C GLU A 406 12.58 -6.60 8.88
N CYS A 407 12.67 -7.82 9.42
CA CYS A 407 11.63 -8.84 9.26
C CYS A 407 10.30 -8.45 9.93
N ARG A 408 10.34 -7.69 11.03
CA ARG A 408 9.15 -7.07 11.65
C ARG A 408 8.64 -5.90 10.83
N LYS A 409 9.53 -5.05 10.31
CA LYS A 409 9.16 -3.87 9.53
C LYS A 409 8.43 -4.23 8.25
N TRP A 410 8.89 -5.26 7.54
CA TRP A 410 8.38 -5.66 6.22
C TRP A 410 7.62 -6.99 6.20
N ASN A 411 7.27 -7.53 7.39
CA ASN A 411 6.58 -8.82 7.55
C ASN A 411 7.25 -10.01 6.80
N LEU A 412 8.59 -10.04 6.75
CA LEU A 412 9.33 -11.04 5.98
C LEU A 412 9.18 -12.46 6.56
N VAL A 413 9.02 -13.44 5.67
CA VAL A 413 8.90 -14.88 5.98
C VAL A 413 10.18 -15.63 5.63
N TRP A 414 10.49 -16.70 6.37
CA TRP A 414 11.62 -17.57 6.10
C TRP A 414 11.27 -18.61 5.04
N VAL A 415 11.93 -18.54 3.88
CA VAL A 415 11.65 -19.40 2.70
C VAL A 415 12.79 -20.36 2.36
N GLY A 416 13.93 -20.24 3.03
CA GLY A 416 15.09 -21.10 2.82
C GLY A 416 16.20 -20.83 3.83
N LYS A 417 17.25 -21.67 3.83
CA LYS A 417 18.46 -21.43 4.64
C LYS A 417 19.02 -20.03 4.36
N ASN A 418 19.04 -19.17 5.38
CA ASN A 418 19.46 -17.77 5.32
C ASN A 418 18.69 -16.92 4.27
N LYS A 419 17.49 -17.34 3.84
CA LYS A 419 16.66 -16.64 2.86
C LYS A 419 15.33 -16.21 3.48
N VAL A 420 15.05 -14.92 3.36
CA VAL A 420 13.76 -14.32 3.71
C VAL A 420 13.11 -13.71 2.45
N ALA A 421 11.79 -13.71 2.40
CA ALA A 421 11.00 -13.13 1.33
C ALA A 421 9.89 -12.21 1.88
N PRO A 422 9.42 -11.23 1.10
CA PRO A 422 8.10 -10.63 1.34
C PRO A 422 6.99 -11.69 1.29
N LEU A 423 5.84 -11.39 1.90
CA LEU A 423 4.60 -12.15 1.68
C LEU A 423 4.13 -11.96 0.24
N GLU A 424 3.63 -13.01 -0.39
CA GLU A 424 3.00 -12.94 -1.72
C GLU A 424 1.56 -12.39 -1.65
N PRO A 425 0.98 -11.89 -2.76
CA PRO A 425 -0.35 -11.26 -2.71
C PRO A 425 -1.47 -12.22 -2.29
N ASP A 426 -1.41 -13.50 -2.68
CA ASP A 426 -2.39 -14.52 -2.27
C ASP A 426 -2.19 -14.97 -0.81
N GLU A 427 -0.97 -14.93 -0.29
CA GLU A 427 -0.70 -15.06 1.15
C GLU A 427 -1.31 -13.91 1.95
N MET A 428 -1.29 -12.68 1.42
CA MET A 428 -1.94 -11.52 2.03
C MET A 428 -3.48 -11.58 1.94
N GLU A 429 -4.05 -12.01 0.81
CA GLU A 429 -5.50 -12.29 0.67
C GLU A 429 -5.96 -13.28 1.75
N PHE A 430 -5.23 -14.38 1.92
CA PHE A 430 -5.50 -15.42 2.92
C PHE A 430 -5.44 -14.89 4.36
N LEU A 431 -4.41 -14.13 4.73
CA LEU A 431 -4.28 -13.52 6.07
C LEU A 431 -5.37 -12.48 6.38
N LEU A 432 -5.87 -11.80 5.36
CA LEU A 432 -6.95 -10.80 5.48
C LEU A 432 -8.35 -11.43 5.42
N GLY A 433 -8.47 -12.70 5.04
CA GLY A 433 -9.74 -13.44 4.97
C GLY A 433 -10.52 -13.25 3.67
N TYR A 434 -9.85 -12.82 2.60
CA TYR A 434 -10.42 -12.75 1.24
C TYR A 434 -10.38 -14.12 0.54
N PRO A 435 -11.20 -14.32 -0.51
CA PRO A 435 -11.03 -15.44 -1.44
C PRO A 435 -9.62 -15.49 -2.02
N ARG A 436 -9.13 -16.70 -2.33
CA ARG A 436 -7.85 -16.85 -3.04
C ARG A 436 -7.96 -16.27 -4.44
N ASN A 437 -6.96 -15.49 -4.85
CA ASN A 437 -6.91 -14.75 -6.12
C ASN A 437 -7.91 -13.59 -6.23
N HIS A 438 -8.50 -13.11 -5.12
CA HIS A 438 -9.49 -12.02 -5.12
C HIS A 438 -9.02 -10.76 -5.86
N THR A 439 -7.72 -10.44 -5.79
CA THR A 439 -7.12 -9.27 -6.47
C THR A 439 -6.29 -9.66 -7.71
N ARG A 440 -6.38 -10.91 -8.19
CA ARG A 440 -5.65 -11.36 -9.40
C ARG A 440 -6.25 -10.72 -10.65
N GLY A 441 -5.40 -10.37 -11.61
CA GLY A 441 -5.76 -9.64 -12.83
C GLY A 441 -5.30 -8.18 -12.82
N VAL A 442 -4.84 -7.66 -11.68
CA VAL A 442 -4.29 -6.30 -11.55
C VAL A 442 -2.78 -6.33 -11.25
N SER A 443 -2.08 -5.20 -11.44
CA SER A 443 -0.64 -5.11 -11.24
C SER A 443 -0.24 -5.48 -9.81
N ARG A 444 0.94 -6.12 -9.67
CA ARG A 444 1.45 -6.60 -8.38
C ARG A 444 1.50 -5.48 -7.33
N THR A 445 1.88 -4.26 -7.72
CA THR A 445 1.94 -3.08 -6.84
C THR A 445 0.55 -2.64 -6.35
N GLU A 446 -0.45 -2.66 -7.23
CA GLU A 446 -1.82 -2.29 -6.87
C GLU A 446 -2.49 -3.33 -5.98
N ARG A 447 -2.22 -4.64 -6.20
CA ARG A 447 -2.67 -5.71 -5.29
C ARG A 447 -2.20 -5.45 -3.85
N TYR A 448 -0.91 -5.16 -3.65
CA TYR A 448 -0.38 -4.83 -2.32
C TYR A 448 -0.99 -3.54 -1.73
N ARG A 449 -1.14 -2.49 -2.56
CA ARG A 449 -1.77 -1.22 -2.14
C ARG A 449 -3.22 -1.42 -1.68
N ALA A 450 -3.99 -2.20 -2.43
CA ALA A 450 -5.38 -2.49 -2.14
C ALA A 450 -5.53 -3.35 -0.87
N LEU A 451 -4.81 -4.47 -0.79
CA LEU A 451 -4.84 -5.38 0.37
C LEU A 451 -4.33 -4.71 1.66
N GLY A 452 -3.26 -3.92 1.59
CA GLY A 452 -2.72 -3.22 2.75
C GLY A 452 -3.74 -2.27 3.42
N ASN A 453 -4.58 -1.63 2.60
CA ASN A 453 -5.61 -0.68 3.05
C ASN A 453 -6.98 -1.32 3.35
N SER A 454 -7.23 -2.54 2.90
CA SER A 454 -8.55 -3.19 3.03
C SER A 454 -8.93 -3.58 4.48
N PHE A 455 -10.17 -4.04 4.67
CA PHE A 455 -10.57 -4.63 5.96
C PHE A 455 -9.92 -6.00 6.20
N GLN A 456 -9.81 -6.38 7.48
CA GLN A 456 -9.61 -7.77 7.87
C GLN A 456 -11.01 -8.39 8.00
N VAL A 457 -11.34 -9.30 7.08
CA VAL A 457 -12.70 -9.80 6.83
C VAL A 457 -13.27 -10.52 8.05
N ASP A 458 -12.51 -11.39 8.72
CA ASP A 458 -13.01 -12.18 9.86
C ASP A 458 -13.35 -11.32 11.09
N THR A 459 -12.62 -10.22 11.30
CA THR A 459 -12.87 -9.24 12.37
C THR A 459 -14.18 -8.48 12.09
N VAL A 460 -14.35 -7.97 10.86
CA VAL A 460 -15.57 -7.25 10.46
C VAL A 460 -16.77 -8.20 10.44
N ALA A 461 -16.62 -9.41 9.92
CA ALA A 461 -17.66 -10.43 9.91
C ALA A 461 -18.08 -10.84 11.34
N TYR A 462 -17.17 -10.92 12.30
CA TYR A 462 -17.55 -11.16 13.70
C TYR A 462 -18.49 -10.08 14.25
N HIS A 463 -18.23 -8.81 13.95
CA HIS A 463 -19.12 -7.71 14.35
C HIS A 463 -20.45 -7.71 13.58
N LEU A 464 -20.43 -7.97 12.27
CA LEU A 464 -21.63 -8.02 11.41
C LEU A 464 -22.47 -9.29 11.61
N SER A 465 -21.95 -10.33 12.26
CA SER A 465 -22.63 -11.63 12.44
C SER A 465 -24.02 -11.54 13.07
N VAL A 466 -24.29 -10.53 13.90
CA VAL A 466 -25.60 -10.26 14.52
C VAL A 466 -26.69 -9.91 13.49
N LEU A 467 -26.31 -9.44 12.31
CA LEU A 467 -27.24 -9.07 11.23
C LEU A 467 -27.83 -10.29 10.52
N ARG A 468 -27.17 -11.45 10.60
CA ARG A 468 -27.62 -12.69 9.93
C ARG A 468 -29.03 -13.09 10.38
N ASP A 469 -29.25 -13.06 11.69
CA ASP A 469 -30.50 -13.53 12.29
C ASP A 469 -31.58 -12.43 12.25
N LEU A 470 -31.18 -11.16 12.04
CA LEU A 470 -32.08 -10.01 11.86
C LEU A 470 -32.59 -9.86 10.42
N PHE A 471 -31.79 -10.23 9.42
CA PHE A 471 -32.10 -10.05 7.99
C PHE A 471 -32.10 -11.39 7.21
N PRO A 472 -32.96 -12.37 7.56
CA PRO A 472 -32.98 -13.70 6.93
C PRO A 472 -33.34 -13.66 5.43
N ASN A 473 -34.08 -12.63 5.00
CA ASN A 473 -34.43 -12.42 3.59
C ASN A 473 -33.34 -11.66 2.79
N GLY A 474 -32.22 -11.32 3.43
CA GLY A 474 -31.17 -10.47 2.87
C GLY A 474 -31.43 -8.98 3.02
N MET A 475 -30.39 -8.18 2.75
CA MET A 475 -30.32 -6.77 3.13
C MET A 475 -29.82 -5.84 2.01
N ASN A 476 -30.14 -4.55 2.14
CA ASN A 476 -29.63 -3.45 1.31
C ASN A 476 -28.45 -2.76 2.02
N VAL A 477 -27.33 -2.57 1.32
CA VAL A 477 -26.10 -2.00 1.88
C VAL A 477 -25.66 -0.75 1.12
N LEU A 478 -25.27 0.29 1.85
CA LEU A 478 -24.54 1.43 1.33
C LEU A 478 -23.10 1.35 1.83
N SER A 479 -22.16 1.10 0.92
CA SER A 479 -20.75 0.84 1.21
C SER A 479 -19.91 2.03 0.74
N LEU A 480 -19.42 2.82 1.69
CA LEU A 480 -18.66 4.04 1.45
C LEU A 480 -17.16 3.78 1.63
N PHE A 481 -16.35 4.12 0.61
CA PHE A 481 -14.92 3.79 0.56
C PHE A 481 -14.69 2.27 0.62
N SER A 482 -15.46 1.54 -0.18
CA SER A 482 -15.58 0.07 -0.14
C SER A 482 -14.28 -0.66 -0.51
N GLY A 483 -13.36 -0.01 -1.23
CA GLY A 483 -12.12 -0.61 -1.68
C GLY A 483 -12.37 -1.90 -2.46
N ILE A 484 -11.67 -2.98 -2.08
CA ILE A 484 -11.82 -4.31 -2.71
C ILE A 484 -13.00 -5.14 -2.17
N GLY A 485 -14.04 -4.51 -1.60
CA GLY A 485 -15.24 -5.21 -1.17
C GLY A 485 -15.16 -5.91 0.18
N GLY A 486 -14.40 -5.36 1.14
CA GLY A 486 -14.15 -6.05 2.42
C GLY A 486 -15.38 -6.28 3.29
N ALA A 487 -16.40 -5.42 3.17
CA ALA A 487 -17.66 -5.57 3.89
C ALA A 487 -18.58 -6.60 3.22
N GLU A 488 -18.61 -6.58 1.89
CA GLU A 488 -19.41 -7.42 1.00
C GLU A 488 -18.94 -8.88 1.10
N VAL A 489 -17.62 -9.10 1.07
CA VAL A 489 -17.00 -10.41 1.33
C VAL A 489 -17.31 -10.90 2.75
N ALA A 490 -17.31 -10.02 3.75
CA ALA A 490 -17.67 -10.38 5.13
C ALA A 490 -19.14 -10.81 5.24
N LEU A 491 -20.08 -10.06 4.65
CA LEU A 491 -21.50 -10.39 4.63
C LEU A 491 -21.78 -11.71 3.87
N HIS A 492 -21.12 -11.91 2.73
CA HIS A 492 -21.22 -13.16 1.97
C HIS A 492 -20.70 -14.36 2.76
N ARG A 493 -19.54 -14.24 3.43
CA ARG A 493 -18.98 -15.32 4.29
C ARG A 493 -19.85 -15.61 5.54
N LEU A 494 -20.71 -14.69 5.96
CA LEU A 494 -21.72 -14.92 7.00
C LEU A 494 -23.01 -15.59 6.48
N GLY A 495 -23.14 -15.78 5.16
CA GLY A 495 -24.36 -16.27 4.52
C GLY A 495 -25.47 -15.23 4.41
N ILE A 496 -25.16 -13.94 4.61
CA ILE A 496 -26.15 -12.86 4.52
C ILE A 496 -26.32 -12.48 3.05
N ARG A 497 -27.51 -12.73 2.51
CA ARG A 497 -27.83 -12.36 1.12
C ARG A 497 -27.83 -10.84 0.98
N MET A 498 -27.06 -10.31 0.03
CA MET A 498 -27.13 -8.91 -0.35
C MET A 498 -28.14 -8.74 -1.49
N LYS A 499 -29.17 -7.90 -1.28
CA LYS A 499 -30.21 -7.60 -2.28
C LYS A 499 -29.73 -6.52 -3.24
N THR A 500 -29.33 -5.39 -2.66
CA THR A 500 -28.79 -4.22 -3.37
C THR A 500 -27.57 -3.74 -2.60
N VAL A 501 -26.46 -3.52 -3.29
CA VAL A 501 -25.27 -2.87 -2.74
C VAL A 501 -24.97 -1.64 -3.56
N ILE A 502 -24.91 -0.48 -2.90
CA ILE A 502 -24.41 0.75 -3.51
C ILE A 502 -23.01 0.98 -2.99
N SER A 503 -22.03 0.80 -3.87
CA SER A 503 -20.59 0.84 -3.58
C SER A 503 -20.02 2.16 -4.06
N VAL A 504 -19.32 2.88 -3.18
CA VAL A 504 -18.68 4.17 -3.47
C VAL A 504 -17.16 4.00 -3.33
N GLU A 505 -16.45 3.99 -4.45
CA GLU A 505 -15.01 3.74 -4.49
C GLU A 505 -14.32 4.52 -5.61
N LYS A 506 -13.25 5.23 -5.25
CA LYS A 506 -12.54 6.15 -6.16
C LYS A 506 -11.62 5.42 -7.14
N SER A 507 -10.91 4.39 -6.70
CA SER A 507 -10.01 3.63 -7.56
C SER A 507 -10.79 2.70 -8.49
N GLU A 508 -10.56 2.85 -9.79
CA GLU A 508 -11.15 1.97 -10.81
C GLU A 508 -10.71 0.51 -10.65
N VAL A 509 -9.44 0.29 -10.31
CA VAL A 509 -8.90 -1.03 -9.96
C VAL A 509 -9.71 -1.70 -8.85
N ASN A 510 -10.01 -0.96 -7.77
CA ASN A 510 -10.78 -1.50 -6.64
C ASN A 510 -12.22 -1.83 -7.05
N ARG A 511 -12.86 -0.98 -7.86
CA ARG A 511 -14.18 -1.23 -8.47
C ARG A 511 -14.17 -2.51 -9.31
N THR A 512 -13.21 -2.64 -10.24
CA THR A 512 -13.07 -3.83 -11.09
C THR A 512 -12.84 -5.11 -10.28
N ILE A 513 -12.07 -5.06 -9.18
CA ILE A 513 -11.91 -6.19 -8.24
C ILE A 513 -13.26 -6.57 -7.60
N LEU A 514 -13.97 -5.59 -7.03
CA LEU A 514 -15.27 -5.83 -6.39
C LEU A 514 -16.30 -6.36 -7.39
N LYS A 515 -16.39 -5.76 -8.58
CA LYS A 515 -17.31 -6.16 -9.64
C LYS A 515 -17.04 -7.59 -10.14
N SER A 516 -15.77 -7.92 -10.43
CA SER A 516 -15.36 -9.27 -10.82
C SER A 516 -15.75 -10.32 -9.77
N TRP A 517 -15.55 -10.02 -8.48
CA TRP A 517 -16.01 -10.88 -7.39
C TRP A 517 -17.54 -10.94 -7.28
N TRP A 518 -18.24 -9.82 -7.50
CA TRP A 518 -19.69 -9.72 -7.44
C TRP A 518 -20.36 -10.61 -8.47
N ASP A 519 -19.95 -10.48 -9.74
CA ASP A 519 -20.52 -11.20 -10.88
C ASP A 519 -20.30 -12.72 -10.76
N GLN A 520 -19.26 -13.16 -10.04
CA GLN A 520 -18.97 -14.57 -9.75
C GLN A 520 -19.75 -15.15 -8.56
N THR A 521 -20.23 -14.32 -7.62
CA THR A 521 -20.68 -14.81 -6.30
C THR A 521 -22.06 -14.32 -5.84
N GLN A 522 -22.60 -13.26 -6.42
CA GLN A 522 -23.83 -12.62 -5.97
C GLN A 522 -24.93 -12.64 -7.04
N THR A 523 -26.18 -12.62 -6.59
CA THR A 523 -27.38 -12.51 -7.45
C THR A 523 -28.15 -11.21 -7.22
N GLY A 524 -27.58 -10.29 -6.45
CA GLY A 524 -28.17 -8.99 -6.14
C GLY A 524 -27.79 -7.93 -7.17
N THR A 525 -28.29 -6.71 -6.97
CA THR A 525 -27.90 -5.54 -7.77
C THR A 525 -26.70 -4.83 -7.14
N LEU A 526 -25.58 -4.74 -7.87
CA LEU A 526 -24.48 -3.83 -7.53
C LEU A 526 -24.68 -2.50 -8.29
N ILE A 527 -24.50 -1.37 -7.59
CA ILE A 527 -24.46 -0.04 -8.18
C ILE A 527 -23.16 0.63 -7.73
N GLU A 528 -22.29 0.92 -8.68
CA GLU A 528 -21.00 1.53 -8.40
C GLU A 528 -21.03 3.05 -8.64
N ILE A 529 -20.35 3.79 -7.76
CA ILE A 529 -20.25 5.25 -7.82
C ILE A 529 -18.79 5.64 -7.57
N ALA A 530 -18.19 6.35 -8.53
CA ALA A 530 -16.76 6.68 -8.48
C ALA A 530 -16.37 7.74 -7.43
N ASP A 531 -17.28 8.62 -7.00
CA ASP A 531 -16.98 9.67 -6.02
C ASP A 531 -18.14 9.85 -5.02
N VAL A 532 -17.80 10.00 -3.75
CA VAL A 532 -18.72 10.26 -2.63
C VAL A 532 -19.47 11.60 -2.79
N ARG A 533 -18.87 12.55 -3.52
CA ARG A 533 -19.48 13.82 -3.94
C ARG A 533 -20.64 13.62 -4.91
N HIS A 534 -20.60 12.56 -5.71
CA HIS A 534 -21.71 12.20 -6.61
C HIS A 534 -22.89 11.58 -5.85
N LEU A 535 -22.77 11.28 -4.54
CA LEU A 535 -23.89 10.84 -3.71
C LEU A 535 -24.59 12.06 -3.08
N THR A 536 -25.40 12.73 -3.92
CA THR A 536 -26.24 13.86 -3.52
C THR A 536 -27.53 13.40 -2.83
N THR A 537 -28.19 14.31 -2.12
CA THR A 537 -29.45 14.06 -1.41
C THR A 537 -30.52 13.44 -2.32
N GLU A 538 -30.68 13.98 -3.53
CA GLU A 538 -31.69 13.54 -4.49
C GLU A 538 -31.42 12.12 -5.00
N ARG A 539 -30.14 11.74 -5.13
CA ARG A 539 -29.75 10.35 -5.47
C ARG A 539 -29.98 9.40 -4.30
N ILE A 540 -29.68 9.82 -3.07
CA ILE A 540 -29.98 9.03 -1.86
C ILE A 540 -31.50 8.79 -1.76
N GLU A 541 -32.32 9.83 -1.89
CA GLU A 541 -33.79 9.70 -1.95
C GLU A 541 -34.25 8.76 -3.07
N THR A 542 -33.68 8.89 -4.26
CA THR A 542 -34.02 8.05 -5.42
C THR A 542 -33.70 6.58 -5.14
N PHE A 543 -32.55 6.28 -4.54
CA PHE A 543 -32.19 4.92 -4.14
C PHE A 543 -33.10 4.37 -3.03
N ILE A 544 -33.42 5.18 -2.02
CA ILE A 544 -34.34 4.79 -0.94
C ILE A 544 -35.74 4.48 -1.50
N ARG A 545 -36.28 5.35 -2.37
CA ARG A 545 -37.57 5.14 -3.06
C ARG A 545 -37.57 3.90 -3.97
N ARG A 546 -36.44 3.61 -4.63
CA ARG A 546 -36.33 2.49 -5.59
C ARG A 546 -36.11 1.13 -4.91
N PHE A 547 -35.36 1.08 -3.81
CA PHE A 547 -34.90 -0.18 -3.21
C PHE A 547 -35.47 -0.45 -1.80
N GLY A 548 -36.19 0.51 -1.20
CA GLY A 548 -36.82 0.35 0.12
C GLY A 548 -35.92 0.70 1.30
N GLY A 549 -35.01 1.67 1.14
CA GLY A 549 -34.06 2.07 2.18
C GLY A 549 -32.78 1.23 2.24
N PHE A 550 -31.94 1.52 3.23
CA PHE A 550 -30.70 0.79 3.52
C PHE A 550 -30.77 0.16 4.91
N ASP A 551 -30.33 -1.08 5.04
CA ASP A 551 -30.27 -1.78 6.33
C ASP A 551 -28.92 -1.55 7.02
N LEU A 552 -27.86 -1.34 6.23
CA LEU A 552 -26.49 -1.08 6.70
C LEU A 552 -25.81 0.02 5.88
N VAL A 553 -25.26 1.02 6.56
CA VAL A 553 -24.29 2.00 6.03
C VAL A 553 -22.92 1.66 6.59
N ILE A 554 -21.97 1.24 5.75
CA ILE A 554 -20.64 0.78 6.18
C ILE A 554 -19.53 1.56 5.47
N GLY A 555 -18.42 1.83 6.15
CA GLY A 555 -17.26 2.43 5.52
C GLY A 555 -16.02 2.51 6.41
N GLY A 556 -14.86 2.75 5.80
CA GLY A 556 -13.60 3.02 6.49
C GLY A 556 -12.87 4.15 5.80
N SER A 557 -12.48 5.20 6.51
CA SER A 557 -11.84 6.35 5.86
C SER A 557 -10.45 5.97 5.30
N PRO A 558 -10.05 6.46 4.11
CA PRO A 558 -8.69 6.28 3.60
C PRO A 558 -7.61 6.85 4.54
N CYS A 559 -6.96 5.98 5.32
CA CYS A 559 -6.11 6.36 6.45
C CYS A 559 -4.72 6.92 6.10
N ASN A 560 -4.47 7.38 4.86
CA ASN A 560 -3.13 7.77 4.39
C ASN A 560 -2.48 8.87 5.24
N ASN A 561 -3.27 9.83 5.78
CA ASN A 561 -2.77 10.92 6.62
C ASN A 561 -2.82 10.60 8.13
N LEU A 562 -3.32 9.41 8.50
CA LEU A 562 -3.47 8.95 9.89
C LEU A 562 -2.52 7.81 10.24
N ALA A 563 -2.08 7.03 9.24
CA ALA A 563 -1.12 5.94 9.40
C ALA A 563 0.33 6.48 9.53
N GLY A 564 1.00 6.19 10.65
CA GLY A 564 2.30 6.77 11.02
C GLY A 564 3.53 6.39 10.19
N SER A 565 3.35 5.89 8.96
CA SER A 565 4.45 5.62 8.02
C SER A 565 4.83 6.86 7.20
N ASN A 566 3.89 7.78 6.97
CA ASN A 566 4.15 9.09 6.38
C ASN A 566 4.37 10.12 7.50
N ARG A 567 5.62 10.33 7.91
CA ARG A 567 5.96 11.20 9.05
C ARG A 567 5.81 12.70 8.79
N HIS A 568 5.67 13.12 7.53
CA HIS A 568 5.75 14.53 7.13
C HIS A 568 4.40 15.25 6.97
N HIS A 569 3.28 14.53 6.87
CA HIS A 569 1.93 15.10 6.83
C HIS A 569 1.02 14.39 7.84
N ARG A 570 0.82 15.00 9.01
CA ARG A 570 -0.07 14.50 10.08
C ARG A 570 -1.15 15.53 10.37
N ASP A 571 -1.85 15.93 9.32
CA ASP A 571 -2.79 17.07 9.30
C ASP A 571 -4.13 16.76 10.01
N GLY A 572 -4.13 15.82 10.95
CA GLY A 572 -5.28 15.44 11.78
C GLY A 572 -6.54 15.14 10.98
N LEU A 573 -7.65 15.78 11.39
CA LEU A 573 -8.92 15.73 10.66
C LEU A 573 -9.08 16.87 9.63
N GLU A 574 -8.04 17.66 9.38
CA GLU A 574 -8.06 18.88 8.56
C GLU A 574 -7.40 18.70 7.18
N GLY A 575 -6.55 17.67 7.00
CA GLY A 575 -6.00 17.31 5.69
C GLY A 575 -7.04 16.79 4.70
N GLU A 576 -6.76 16.88 3.39
CA GLU A 576 -7.71 16.59 2.30
C GLU A 576 -8.38 15.20 2.37
N HIS A 577 -7.66 14.17 2.84
CA HIS A 577 -8.20 12.82 3.01
C HIS A 577 -9.12 12.67 4.24
N SER A 578 -9.01 13.56 5.21
CA SER A 578 -9.85 13.56 6.41
C SER A 578 -11.21 14.22 6.19
N ALA A 579 -11.36 15.05 5.14
CA ALA A 579 -12.65 15.57 4.69
C ALA A 579 -13.67 14.43 4.41
N LEU A 580 -13.19 13.27 3.96
CA LEU A 580 -14.00 12.10 3.65
C LEU A 580 -14.77 11.54 4.86
N PHE A 581 -14.32 11.80 6.08
CA PHE A 581 -15.09 11.47 7.29
C PHE A 581 -16.37 12.31 7.40
N TYR A 582 -16.29 13.60 7.07
CA TYR A 582 -17.47 14.48 7.06
C TYR A 582 -18.45 14.12 5.93
N ASP A 583 -17.96 13.61 4.79
CA ASP A 583 -18.82 13.03 3.76
C ASP A 583 -19.55 11.76 4.25
N TYR A 584 -18.88 10.88 5.01
CA TYR A 584 -19.54 9.72 5.64
C TYR A 584 -20.68 10.16 6.57
N ILE A 585 -20.42 11.13 7.46
CA ILE A 585 -21.44 11.68 8.38
C ILE A 585 -22.59 12.32 7.60
N ARG A 586 -22.28 13.19 6.63
CA ARG A 586 -23.26 13.85 5.75
C ARG A 586 -24.21 12.81 5.16
N ILE A 587 -23.67 11.75 4.57
CA ILE A 587 -24.47 10.70 3.93
C ILE A 587 -25.29 9.92 4.96
N LEU A 588 -24.69 9.53 6.11
CA LEU A 588 -25.40 8.81 7.16
C LEU A 588 -26.60 9.60 7.71
N GLU A 589 -26.42 10.88 8.01
CA GLU A 589 -27.49 11.78 8.45
C GLU A 589 -28.60 11.92 7.40
N HIS A 590 -28.24 12.05 6.11
CA HIS A 590 -29.23 12.17 5.04
C HIS A 590 -30.01 10.87 4.84
N VAL A 591 -29.35 9.71 4.86
CA VAL A 591 -30.03 8.40 4.82
C VAL A 591 -31.02 8.28 5.99
N LYS A 592 -30.58 8.63 7.21
CA LYS A 592 -31.43 8.56 8.42
C LYS A 592 -32.61 9.51 8.40
N ALA A 593 -32.40 10.76 8.01
CA ALA A 593 -33.46 11.74 7.85
C ALA A 593 -34.49 11.29 6.79
N THR A 594 -34.04 10.83 5.62
CA THR A 594 -34.94 10.32 4.58
C THR A 594 -35.69 9.06 5.01
N MET A 595 -35.02 8.10 5.64
CA MET A 595 -35.67 6.86 6.13
C MET A 595 -36.61 7.08 7.32
N SER A 596 -36.47 8.19 8.06
CA SER A 596 -37.39 8.58 9.14
C SER A 596 -38.62 9.35 8.63
N ALA A 597 -38.62 9.74 7.35
CA ALA A 597 -39.69 10.51 6.70
C ALA A 597 -40.57 9.66 5.75
N VAL A 598 -40.29 8.37 5.62
CA VAL A 598 -40.99 7.37 4.80
C VAL A 598 -41.65 6.33 5.70
#